data_AF-A0A958DDC4-F1
#
_entry.id   AF-A0A958DDC4-F1
#
_cell.length_a   1.000
_cell.length_b   1.000
_cell.length_c   1.000
_cell.angle_alpha   90.00
_cell.angle_beta   90.00
_cell.angle_gamma   90.00
#
_symmetry.space_group_name_H-M   'P 1'
#
loop_
_entity.id
_entity.type
_entity.pdbx_description
1 polymer ?
#
loop_
_entity_poly.entity_id
_entity_poly.type
_entity_poly.pdbx_seq_one_letter_code
_entity_poly.pdbx_strand_id
1 'polypeptide(L)'
;MRGVIGTKLGMTQLFDEDGNLIPVTVVQVAKNHVLQVKTEAGKDGYNAVKLATGESSGKNLTRPEMGVFKAAGVAPQKQIFEFRLSAAEVAAFKQGESIDGSILVEGAKVDVKSVSKGKGF
;
A
#
# COMPACT_ATOMS: atom_id res chain seq x y z
N MET A 1 4.52 -12.55 -2.13
CA MET A 1 4.59 -11.08 -2.11
C MET A 1 3.39 -10.53 -1.37
N ARG A 2 3.61 -9.71 -0.34
CA ARG A 2 2.58 -8.91 0.31
C ARG A 2 3.12 -7.48 0.33
N GLY A 3 2.39 -6.54 -0.25
CA GLY A 3 2.82 -5.14 -0.39
C GLY A 3 1.99 -4.22 0.48
N VAL A 4 2.60 -3.12 0.93
CA VAL A 4 1.91 -2.03 1.64
C VAL A 4 2.27 -0.71 0.99
N ILE A 5 1.36 0.25 1.09
CA ILE A 5 1.60 1.63 0.70
C ILE A 5 2.08 2.38 1.94
N GLY A 6 3.21 3.05 1.83
CA GLY A 6 3.78 3.88 2.88
C GLY A 6 4.23 5.25 2.36
N THR A 7 4.38 6.20 3.27
CA THR A 7 4.90 7.54 2.99
C THR A 7 6.31 7.67 3.52
N LYS A 8 7.25 8.06 2.66
CA LYS A 8 8.62 8.37 3.06
C LYS A 8 8.62 9.65 3.91
N LEU A 9 8.98 9.53 5.19
CA LEU A 9 9.07 10.66 6.11
C LEU A 9 10.45 11.33 6.06
N GLY A 10 11.51 10.53 5.93
CA GLY A 10 12.87 11.05 5.98
C GLY A 10 13.91 9.96 6.06
N MET A 11 15.14 10.37 6.38
CA MET A 11 16.28 9.47 6.58
C MET A 11 16.89 9.78 7.94
N THR A 12 17.35 8.73 8.62
CA THR A 12 18.09 8.81 9.89
C THR A 12 19.20 7.76 9.87
N GLN A 13 19.93 7.63 10.96
CA GLN A 13 20.98 6.64 11.16
C GLN A 13 20.75 5.86 12.44
N LEU A 14 21.09 4.58 12.42
CA LEU A 14 21.09 3.70 13.59
C LEU A 14 22.52 3.18 13.78
N PHE A 15 22.89 2.91 15.03
CA PHE A 15 24.11 2.18 15.33
C PHE A 15 23.76 0.74 15.66
N ASP A 16 24.48 -0.21 15.07
CA ASP A 16 24.38 -1.61 15.47
C ASP A 16 25.16 -1.89 16.76
N GLU A 17 25.09 -3.13 17.23
CA GLU A 17 25.77 -3.58 18.46
C GLU A 17 27.30 -3.50 18.36
N ASP A 18 27.84 -3.55 17.14
CA ASP A 18 29.27 -3.45 16.84
C ASP A 18 29.73 -1.99 16.66
N GLY A 19 28.83 -1.01 16.77
CA GLY A 19 29.11 0.41 16.63
C GLY A 19 29.18 0.92 15.18
N ASN A 20 28.76 0.11 14.20
CA ASN A 20 28.68 0.54 12.81
C ASN A 20 27.45 1.45 12.59
N LEU A 21 27.64 2.48 11.76
CA LEU A 21 26.56 3.39 11.37
C LEU A 21 25.79 2.83 10.17
N ILE A 22 24.50 2.58 10.35
CA ILE A 22 23.58 2.09 9.32
C ILE A 22 22.62 3.22 8.92
N PRO A 23 22.67 3.71 7.67
CA PRO A 23 21.72 4.70 7.18
C PRO A 23 20.37 4.04 6.90
N VAL A 24 19.29 4.64 7.41
CA VAL A 24 17.93 4.10 7.29
C VAL A 24 16.95 5.14 6.76
N THR A 25 15.93 4.69 6.05
CA THR A 25 14.80 5.52 5.62
C THR A 25 13.59 5.23 6.48
N VAL A 26 12.99 6.27 7.05
CA VAL A 26 11.75 6.14 7.82
C VAL A 26 10.56 6.18 6.85
N VAL A 27 9.81 5.08 6.80
CA VAL A 27 8.58 4.95 6.02
C VAL A 27 7.40 4.78 6.97
N GLN A 28 6.47 5.72 6.96
CA GLN A 28 5.23 5.60 7.72
C GLN A 28 4.24 4.75 6.95
N VAL A 29 3.77 3.68 7.57
CA VAL A 29 2.70 2.83 7.03
C VAL A 29 1.42 3.12 7.81
N ALA A 30 0.56 3.95 7.23
CA ALA A 30 -0.80 4.11 7.73
C ALA A 30 -1.64 2.87 7.38
N LYS A 31 -2.88 2.80 7.88
CA LYS A 31 -3.81 1.72 7.50
C LYS A 31 -4.02 1.71 5.98
N ASN A 32 -3.86 0.52 5.41
CA ASN A 32 -4.08 0.23 4.00
C ASN A 32 -5.38 -0.56 3.87
N HIS A 33 -6.39 -0.01 3.23
CA HIS A 33 -7.69 -0.65 3.09
C HIS A 33 -7.80 -1.39 1.76
N VAL A 34 -8.30 -2.62 1.78
CA VAL A 34 -8.56 -3.42 0.58
C VAL A 34 -9.82 -2.89 -0.11
N LEU A 35 -9.66 -2.22 -1.25
CA LEU A 35 -10.80 -1.71 -2.03
C LEU A 35 -11.40 -2.77 -2.95
N GLN A 36 -10.56 -3.61 -3.54
CA GLN A 36 -10.99 -4.61 -4.51
C GLN A 36 -10.01 -5.78 -4.51
N VAL A 37 -10.55 -6.99 -4.51
CA VAL A 37 -9.82 -8.22 -4.74
C VAL A 37 -10.16 -8.69 -6.17
N LYS A 38 -9.14 -8.87 -7.00
CA LYS A 38 -9.27 -9.26 -8.41
C LYS A 38 -8.73 -10.66 -8.61
N THR A 39 -9.48 -11.47 -9.36
CA THR A 39 -9.11 -12.85 -9.69
C THR A 39 -9.12 -13.06 -11.20
N GLU A 40 -8.30 -14.00 -11.67
CA GLU A 40 -8.23 -14.39 -13.09
C GLU A 40 -9.58 -14.86 -13.66
N ALA A 41 -10.34 -15.62 -12.89
CA ALA A 41 -11.68 -16.08 -13.28
C ALA A 41 -12.75 -14.96 -13.26
N GLY A 42 -12.40 -13.79 -12.70
CA GLY A 42 -13.28 -12.63 -12.60
C GLY A 42 -13.28 -11.76 -13.85
N LYS A 43 -13.94 -10.60 -13.74
CA LYS A 43 -14.09 -9.64 -14.85
C LYS A 43 -12.79 -8.99 -15.31
N ASP A 44 -11.80 -8.89 -14.41
CA ASP A 44 -10.52 -8.22 -14.68
C ASP A 44 -9.50 -9.14 -15.39
N GLY A 45 -9.68 -10.46 -15.35
CA GLY A 45 -8.81 -11.42 -16.05
C GLY A 45 -7.40 -11.59 -15.47
N TYR A 46 -7.15 -11.13 -14.24
CA TYR A 46 -5.87 -11.32 -13.55
C TYR A 46 -5.98 -11.26 -12.02
N ASN A 47 -4.96 -11.78 -11.34
CA ASN A 47 -4.86 -11.81 -9.88
C ASN A 47 -4.20 -10.55 -9.32
N ALA A 48 -4.93 -9.79 -8.50
CA ALA A 48 -4.41 -8.58 -7.86
C ALA A 48 -5.25 -8.11 -6.66
N VAL A 49 -4.65 -7.25 -5.85
CA VAL A 49 -5.35 -6.53 -4.78
C VAL A 49 -5.16 -5.03 -4.95
N LYS A 50 -6.25 -4.27 -4.90
CA LYS A 50 -6.22 -2.81 -4.82
C LYS A 50 -6.26 -2.37 -3.36
N LEU A 51 -5.25 -1.62 -2.96
CA LEU A 51 -5.13 -1.03 -1.63
C LEU A 51 -5.29 0.48 -1.71
N ALA A 52 -5.85 1.07 -0.66
CA ALA A 52 -5.96 2.51 -0.52
C ALA A 52 -5.52 3.00 0.85
N THR A 53 -4.91 4.18 0.89
CA THR A 53 -4.41 4.79 2.14
C THR A 53 -4.41 6.32 2.08
N GLY A 54 -4.21 6.91 3.26
CA GLY A 54 -4.19 8.35 3.49
C GLY A 54 -5.59 8.95 3.45
N GLU A 55 -6.20 9.17 4.60
CA GLU A 55 -7.58 9.66 4.68
C GLU A 55 -7.79 10.95 3.88
N SER A 56 -8.94 11.03 3.20
CA SER A 56 -9.36 12.20 2.43
C SER A 56 -10.77 12.62 2.82
N SER A 57 -11.09 13.90 2.62
CA SER A 57 -12.48 14.34 2.69
C SER A 57 -13.21 13.94 1.40
N GLY A 58 -14.40 13.37 1.52
CA GLY A 58 -15.24 13.00 0.37
C GLY A 58 -15.58 14.20 -0.55
N LYS A 59 -15.44 15.43 -0.07
CA LYS A 59 -15.64 16.66 -0.86
C LYS A 59 -14.66 16.79 -2.05
N ASN A 60 -13.48 16.18 -1.94
CA ASN A 60 -12.45 16.24 -2.96
C ASN A 60 -12.54 15.09 -3.96
N LEU A 61 -13.53 14.20 -3.82
CA LEU A 61 -13.71 13.04 -4.70
C LEU A 61 -14.89 13.25 -5.65
N THR A 62 -14.73 12.72 -6.86
CA THR A 62 -15.82 12.63 -7.82
C THR A 62 -16.84 11.56 -7.39
N ARG A 63 -18.07 11.64 -7.92
CA ARG A 63 -19.14 10.66 -7.60
C ARG A 63 -18.73 9.21 -7.91
N PRO A 64 -18.06 8.89 -9.03
CA PRO A 64 -17.61 7.52 -9.30
C PRO A 64 -16.58 7.02 -8.28
N GLU A 65 -15.61 7.85 -7.90
CA GLU A 65 -14.60 7.49 -6.90
C GLU A 65 -15.25 7.19 -5.55
N MET A 66 -16.18 8.03 -5.10
CA MET A 66 -16.97 7.76 -3.89
C MET A 66 -17.75 6.44 -3.98
N GLY A 67 -18.28 6.11 -5.16
CA GLY A 67 -18.97 4.84 -5.40
C GLY A 67 -18.07 3.62 -5.16
N VAL A 68 -16.80 3.69 -5.57
CA VAL A 68 -15.82 2.62 -5.35
C VAL A 68 -15.55 2.42 -3.85
N PHE A 69 -15.32 3.50 -3.11
CA PHE A 69 -15.09 3.44 -1.66
C PHE A 69 -16.33 2.93 -0.91
N LYS A 70 -17.52 3.39 -1.29
CA LYS A 70 -18.79 2.95 -0.69
C LYS A 70 -19.05 1.47 -0.93
N ALA A 71 -18.76 0.96 -2.13
CA ALA A 71 -18.92 -0.47 -2.46
C ALA A 71 -17.99 -1.36 -1.62
N ALA A 72 -16.81 -0.86 -1.25
CA ALA A 72 -15.87 -1.57 -0.38
C ALA A 72 -16.13 -1.37 1.12
N GLY A 73 -17.07 -0.48 1.51
CA GLY A 73 -17.30 -0.12 2.91
C GLY A 73 -16.15 0.66 3.55
N VAL A 74 -15.31 1.32 2.75
CA VAL A 74 -14.09 2.01 3.19
C VAL A 74 -14.30 3.52 3.12
N ALA A 75 -13.76 4.26 4.08
CA ALA A 75 -13.78 5.73 4.05
C ALA A 75 -12.93 6.27 2.88
N PRO A 76 -13.28 7.43 2.29
CA PRO A 76 -12.48 8.09 1.26
C PRO A 76 -10.98 8.18 1.59
N GLN A 77 -10.14 7.67 0.67
CA GLN A 77 -8.69 7.70 0.78
C GLN A 77 -8.07 8.52 -0.38
N LYS A 78 -6.85 9.01 -0.19
CA LYS A 78 -6.10 9.86 -1.14
C LYS A 78 -5.38 9.05 -2.21
N GLN A 79 -4.83 7.90 -1.83
CA GLN A 79 -3.97 7.12 -2.70
C GLN A 79 -4.53 5.72 -2.89
N ILE A 80 -4.49 5.23 -4.12
CA ILE A 80 -4.90 3.88 -4.49
C ILE A 80 -3.78 3.27 -5.31
N PHE A 81 -3.32 2.09 -4.93
CA PHE A 81 -2.34 1.32 -5.69
C PHE A 81 -2.81 -0.13 -5.86
N GLU A 82 -2.37 -0.76 -6.93
CA GLU A 82 -2.68 -2.15 -7.24
C GLU A 82 -1.42 -3.00 -7.16
N PHE A 83 -1.53 -4.15 -6.49
CA PHE A 83 -0.45 -5.11 -6.33
C PHE A 83 -0.83 -6.39 -7.06
N ARG A 84 0.02 -6.82 -7.99
CA ARG A 84 -0.10 -8.12 -8.67
C ARG A 84 0.38 -9.21 -7.73
N LEU A 85 -0.41 -10.27 -7.62
CA LEU A 85 -0.21 -11.36 -6.67
C LEU A 85 -0.53 -12.70 -7.34
N SER A 86 -0.01 -13.79 -6.80
CA SER A 86 -0.43 -15.13 -7.22
C SER A 86 -1.85 -15.44 -6.74
N ALA A 87 -2.50 -16.43 -7.35
CA ALA A 87 -3.87 -16.85 -6.98
C ALA A 87 -3.98 -17.23 -5.49
N ALA A 88 -2.98 -17.94 -4.95
CA ALA A 88 -2.96 -18.34 -3.54
C ALA A 88 -2.87 -17.14 -2.58
N GLU A 89 -2.17 -16.09 -2.98
CA GLU A 89 -1.98 -14.89 -2.15
C GLU A 89 -3.19 -13.98 -2.16
N VAL A 90 -3.85 -13.83 -3.31
CA VAL A 90 -5.09 -13.06 -3.43
C VAL A 90 -6.18 -13.62 -2.51
N ALA A 91 -6.26 -14.94 -2.36
CA ALA A 91 -7.24 -15.60 -1.50
C ALA A 91 -7.10 -15.24 -0.01
N ALA A 92 -5.95 -14.70 0.41
CA ALA A 92 -5.71 -14.27 1.78
C ALA A 92 -6.30 -12.89 2.11
N PHE A 93 -6.80 -12.14 1.11
CA PHE A 93 -7.32 -10.78 1.30
C PHE A 93 -8.84 -10.74 1.15
N LYS A 94 -9.49 -9.90 1.96
CA LYS A 94 -10.93 -9.63 1.85
C LYS A 94 -11.19 -8.15 1.60
N GLN A 95 -12.19 -7.86 0.77
CA GLN A 95 -12.61 -6.47 0.54
C GLN A 95 -13.08 -5.83 1.85
N GLY A 96 -12.67 -4.58 2.09
CA GLY A 96 -12.96 -3.83 3.31
C GLY A 96 -11.98 -4.06 4.46
N GLU A 97 -11.12 -5.07 4.37
CA GLU A 97 -10.09 -5.36 5.37
C GLU A 97 -9.04 -4.25 5.45
N SER A 98 -8.49 -4.01 6.65
CA SER A 98 -7.37 -3.10 6.86
C SER A 98 -6.08 -3.87 7.12
N ILE A 99 -5.02 -3.47 6.44
CA ILE A 99 -3.66 -4.01 6.54
C ILE A 99 -2.74 -2.91 7.10
N ASP A 100 -1.77 -3.29 7.91
CA ASP A 100 -0.74 -2.39 8.42
C ASP A 100 0.68 -2.93 8.12
N GLY A 101 1.69 -2.25 8.66
CA GLY A 101 3.09 -2.61 8.44
C GLY A 101 3.52 -3.97 9.00
N SER A 102 2.74 -4.59 9.89
CA SER A 102 3.07 -5.90 10.50
C SER A 102 3.12 -7.05 9.49
N ILE A 103 2.61 -6.83 8.27
CA ILE A 103 2.70 -7.77 7.16
C ILE A 103 4.12 -7.95 6.62
N LEU A 104 5.03 -7.01 6.94
CA LEU A 104 6.45 -7.10 6.62
C LEU A 104 7.18 -7.83 7.74
N VAL A 105 8.04 -8.77 7.36
CA VAL A 105 8.84 -9.56 8.29
C VAL A 105 10.19 -8.87 8.50
N GLU A 106 10.58 -8.72 9.76
CA GLU A 106 11.87 -8.14 10.12
C GLU A 106 13.04 -8.97 9.53
N GLY A 107 14.10 -8.29 9.08
CA GLY A 107 15.25 -8.91 8.43
C GLY A 107 15.02 -9.35 6.99
N ALA A 108 13.77 -9.36 6.49
CA ALA A 108 13.48 -9.65 5.10
C ALA A 108 13.89 -8.48 4.18
N LYS A 109 14.43 -8.81 3.00
CA LYS A 109 14.65 -7.82 1.95
C LYS A 109 13.32 -7.40 1.35
N VAL A 110 13.18 -6.10 1.07
CA VAL A 110 11.97 -5.51 0.48
C VAL A 110 12.31 -4.72 -0.78
N ASP A 111 11.41 -4.79 -1.76
CA ASP A 111 11.47 -3.96 -2.96
C ASP A 111 10.63 -2.69 -2.77
N VAL A 112 11.21 -1.54 -3.10
CA VAL A 112 10.53 -0.24 -2.95
C VAL A 112 10.35 0.41 -4.31
N LYS A 113 9.13 0.81 -4.63
CA LYS A 113 8.79 1.58 -5.85
C LYS A 113 8.25 2.95 -5.45
N SER A 114 8.82 4.01 -6.01
CA SER A 114 8.37 5.38 -5.81
C SER A 114 8.63 6.25 -7.03
N VAL A 115 7.93 7.37 -7.15
CA VAL A 115 8.26 8.41 -8.13
C VAL A 115 9.50 9.17 -7.64
N SER A 116 10.54 9.26 -8.48
CA SER A 116 11.76 10.00 -8.17
C SER A 116 11.55 11.51 -8.18
N LYS A 117 12.43 12.26 -7.51
CA LYS A 117 12.42 13.73 -7.58
C LYS A 117 12.73 14.20 -9.01
N GLY A 118 11.86 15.01 -9.60
CA GLY A 118 12.11 15.67 -10.88
C GLY A 118 13.18 16.76 -10.74
N LYS A 119 13.98 16.97 -11.80
CA LYS A 119 15.07 17.97 -11.83
C LYS A 119 14.82 19.16 -12.77
N GLY A 120 13.70 19.19 -13.49
CA GLY A 120 13.43 20.21 -14.51
C GLY A 120 14.23 19.98 -15.80
N PHE A 121 14.23 20.99 -16.67
CA PHE A 121 15.10 21.12 -17.84
C PHE A 121 16.28 22.03 -17.48
#